data_AF-A0A7C3G340-F1
#
_entry.id   AF-A0A7C3G340-F1
#
_cell.length_a   1.000
_cell.length_b   1.000
_cell.length_c   1.000
_cell.angle_alpha   90.00
_cell.angle_beta   90.00
_cell.angle_gamma   90.00
#
_symmetry.space_group_name_H-M   'P 1'
#
loop_
_entity.id
_entity.type
_entity.pdbx_description
1 polymer ?
#
loop_
_entity_poly.entity_id
_entity_poly.type
_entity_poly.pdbx_seq_one_letter_code
_entity_poly.pdbx_strand_id
1 'polypeptide(L)'
;MKQSLSEEEHAKAREAIMMHVRKVVPKALIIAVITGSYLFTQVFGEIGPDGLSTFQIALSIKAFLGLWLGFRGVNQVFFGIQPWVFKSHLFPFILVIIIIFLSQFMFLDFTSF
;
A
#
# COMPACT_ATOMS: atom_id res chain seq x y z
N MET A 1 35.88 -3.60 12.38
CA MET A 1 35.10 -3.92 11.17
C MET A 1 35.30 -2.81 10.17
N LYS A 2 36.08 -3.02 9.11
CA LYS A 2 36.23 -2.03 8.02
C LYS A 2 34.98 -2.12 7.14
N GLN A 3 34.02 -1.24 7.38
CA GLN A 3 32.73 -1.15 6.69
C GLN A 3 32.77 -0.09 5.58
N SER A 4 33.52 -0.32 4.52
CA SER A 4 33.40 0.54 3.34
C SER A 4 33.73 -0.27 2.10
N LEU A 5 32.70 -0.65 1.36
CA LEU A 5 32.88 -1.02 -0.03
C LEU A 5 33.49 0.20 -0.74
N SER A 6 34.38 -0.01 -1.70
CA SER A 6 34.75 1.07 -2.61
C SER A 6 33.51 1.56 -3.38
N GLU A 7 33.56 2.77 -3.95
CA GLU A 7 32.45 3.31 -4.76
C GLU A 7 32.02 2.34 -5.88
N GLU A 8 32.97 1.65 -6.49
CA GLU A 8 32.72 0.65 -7.53
C GLU A 8 32.00 -0.60 -6.98
N GLU A 9 32.43 -1.10 -5.82
CA GLU A 9 31.79 -2.22 -5.14
C GLU A 9 30.40 -1.86 -4.62
N HIS A 10 30.21 -0.62 -4.15
CA HIS A 10 28.91 -0.08 -3.76
C HIS A 10 27.94 -0.04 -4.94
N ALA A 11 28.39 0.43 -6.11
CA ALA A 11 27.58 0.47 -7.32
C ALA A 11 27.16 -0.95 -7.76
N LYS A 12 28.10 -1.89 -7.80
CA LYS A 12 27.84 -3.31 -8.12
C LYS A 12 26.86 -3.95 -7.14
N ALA A 13 27.04 -3.71 -5.84
CA ALA A 13 26.13 -4.22 -4.80
C ALA A 13 24.72 -3.62 -4.95
N ARG A 14 24.61 -2.31 -5.20
CA ARG A 14 23.32 -1.63 -5.42
C ARG A 14 22.61 -2.19 -6.65
N GLU A 15 23.32 -2.42 -7.74
CA GLU A 15 22.75 -2.99 -8.95
C GLU A 15 22.23 -4.40 -8.73
N ALA A 16 23.00 -5.26 -8.06
CA ALA A 16 22.59 -6.62 -7.69
C ALA A 16 21.29 -6.60 -6.84
N ILE A 17 21.22 -5.71 -5.85
CA ILE A 17 20.01 -5.52 -5.03
C ILE A 17 18.85 -5.04 -5.91
N MET A 18 19.06 -4.03 -6.75
CA MET A 18 18.01 -3.47 -7.61
C MET A 18 17.45 -4.50 -8.59
N MET A 19 18.29 -5.37 -9.16
CA MET A 19 17.83 -6.47 -10.01
C MET A 19 16.91 -7.43 -9.24
N HIS A 20 17.29 -7.79 -8.01
CA HIS A 20 16.46 -8.65 -7.16
C HIS A 20 15.14 -7.97 -6.78
N VAL A 21 15.21 -6.72 -6.30
CA VAL A 21 14.06 -5.91 -5.88
C VAL A 21 13.05 -5.76 -7.02
N ARG A 22 13.51 -5.45 -8.23
CA ARG A 22 12.64 -5.32 -9.42
C ARG A 22 11.89 -6.62 -9.76
N LYS A 23 12.42 -7.78 -9.37
CA LYS A 23 11.78 -9.09 -9.59
C LYS A 23 10.76 -9.44 -8.50
N VAL A 24 11.05 -9.07 -7.25
CA VAL A 24 10.23 -9.48 -6.08
C VAL A 24 9.12 -8.49 -5.75
N VAL A 25 9.37 -7.18 -5.88
CA VAL A 25 8.40 -6.12 -5.52
C VAL A 25 7.08 -6.23 -6.30
N PRO A 26 7.09 -6.44 -7.64
CA PRO A 26 5.86 -6.71 -8.40
C PRO A 26 4.98 -7.80 -7.83
N LYS A 27 5.60 -8.92 -7.45
CA LYS A 27 4.90 -10.09 -6.94
C LYS A 27 4.38 -9.84 -5.53
N ALA A 28 5.19 -9.21 -4.69
CA ALA A 28 4.79 -8.81 -3.34
C ALA A 28 3.60 -7.84 -3.37
N LEU A 29 3.55 -6.89 -4.32
CA LEU A 29 2.44 -5.98 -4.49
C LEU A 29 1.13 -6.72 -4.80
N ILE A 30 1.14 -7.68 -5.71
CA ILE A 30 -0.06 -8.48 -6.03
C ILE A 30 -0.55 -9.21 -4.79
N ILE A 31 0.36 -9.89 -4.08
CA ILE A 31 0.01 -10.62 -2.86
C ILE A 31 -0.55 -9.68 -1.81
N ALA A 32 0.02 -8.49 -1.62
CA ALA A 32 -0.48 -7.48 -0.69
C ALA A 32 -1.90 -7.01 -1.04
N VAL A 33 -2.19 -6.78 -2.33
CA VAL A 33 -3.54 -6.41 -2.78
C VAL A 33 -4.52 -7.54 -2.51
N ILE A 34 -4.20 -8.78 -2.90
CA ILE A 34 -5.08 -9.94 -2.71
C ILE A 34 -5.36 -10.20 -1.24
N THR A 35 -4.31 -10.25 -0.41
CA THR A 35 -4.45 -10.50 1.02
C THR A 35 -5.16 -9.36 1.74
N GLY A 36 -4.89 -8.10 1.36
CA GLY A 36 -5.61 -6.94 1.87
C GLY A 36 -7.10 -6.96 1.51
N SER A 37 -7.43 -7.32 0.26
CA SER A 37 -8.83 -7.49 -0.18
C SER A 37 -9.52 -8.63 0.56
N TYR A 38 -8.83 -9.75 0.81
CA TYR A 38 -9.37 -10.84 1.63
C TYR A 38 -9.62 -10.39 3.08
N LEU A 39 -8.65 -9.72 3.71
CA LEU A 39 -8.83 -9.21 5.09
C LEU A 39 -9.99 -8.23 5.19
N PHE A 40 -10.22 -7.41 4.16
CA PHE A 40 -11.41 -6.54 4.11
C PHE A 40 -12.70 -7.35 4.26
N THR A 41 -12.87 -8.48 3.56
CA THR A 41 -14.09 -9.30 3.67
C THR A 41 -14.24 -9.96 5.05
N GLN A 42 -13.14 -10.25 5.73
CA GLN A 42 -13.17 -10.83 7.07
C GLN A 42 -13.49 -9.80 8.16
N VAL A 43 -13.05 -8.54 7.98
CA VAL A 43 -13.12 -7.50 9.01
C VAL A 43 -14.33 -6.57 8.84
N PHE A 44 -14.91 -6.49 7.64
CA PHE A 44 -16.02 -5.56 7.36
C PHE A 44 -17.26 -5.83 8.21
N GLY A 45 -17.56 -7.10 8.50
CA GLY A 45 -18.73 -7.49 9.28
C GLY A 45 -20.07 -7.27 8.57
N GLU A 46 -21.16 -7.51 9.29
CA GLU A 46 -22.52 -7.31 8.78
C GLU A 46 -22.94 -5.83 8.84
N ILE A 47 -23.80 -5.42 7.91
CA ILE A 47 -24.37 -4.07 7.89
C ILE A 47 -25.64 -4.09 8.74
N GLY A 48 -25.66 -3.24 9.78
CA GLY A 48 -26.80 -3.13 10.67
C GLY A 48 -28.02 -2.46 10.03
N PRO A 49 -29.19 -2.50 10.69
CA PRO A 49 -30.41 -1.87 10.19
C PRO A 49 -30.28 -0.34 10.05
N ASP A 50 -29.42 0.29 10.86
CA ASP A 50 -29.15 1.74 10.81
C ASP A 50 -28.07 2.13 9.78
N GLY A 51 -27.56 1.16 9.01
CA GLY A 51 -26.55 1.36 7.97
C GLY A 51 -25.11 1.03 8.42
N LEU A 52 -24.14 1.70 7.79
CA LEU A 52 -22.71 1.49 8.03
C LEU A 52 -22.26 2.18 9.32
N SER A 53 -21.53 1.45 10.16
CA SER A 53 -20.83 2.03 11.30
C SER A 53 -19.71 2.98 10.87
N THR A 54 -19.30 3.89 11.76
CA THR A 54 -18.13 4.77 11.56
C THR A 54 -16.88 3.97 11.18
N PHE A 55 -16.67 2.81 11.81
CA PHE A 55 -15.60 1.89 11.48
C PHE A 55 -15.69 1.37 10.04
N GLN A 56 -16.86 0.89 9.61
CA GLN A 56 -17.07 0.38 8.25
C GLN A 56 -16.91 1.49 7.20
N ILE A 57 -17.34 2.71 7.49
CA ILE A 57 -17.15 3.88 6.62
C ILE A 57 -15.65 4.19 6.46
N ALA A 58 -14.93 4.31 7.58
CA ALA A 58 -13.50 4.56 7.57
C ALA A 58 -12.72 3.42 6.87
N LEU A 59 -13.09 2.16 7.13
CA LEU A 59 -12.52 0.99 6.48
C LEU A 59 -12.78 1.00 4.97
N SER A 60 -13.98 1.42 4.53
CA SER A 60 -14.33 1.56 3.11
C SER A 60 -13.47 2.61 2.41
N ILE A 61 -13.31 3.78 3.03
CA ILE A 61 -12.45 4.85 2.50
C ILE A 61 -11.00 4.35 2.41
N LYS A 62 -10.51 3.69 3.46
CA LYS A 62 -9.17 3.11 3.49
C LYS A 62 -8.96 2.07 2.40
N ALA A 63 -9.92 1.17 2.22
CA ALA A 63 -9.88 0.14 1.19
C ALA A 63 -9.91 0.73 -0.20
N PHE A 64 -10.73 1.75 -0.44
CA PHE A 64 -10.78 2.47 -1.71
C PHE A 64 -9.42 3.12 -2.05
N LEU A 65 -8.82 3.85 -1.12
CA LEU A 65 -7.50 4.47 -1.31
C LEU A 65 -6.40 3.43 -1.53
N GLY A 66 -6.44 2.32 -0.78
CA GLY A 66 -5.50 1.21 -0.92
C GLY A 66 -5.63 0.48 -2.26
N LEU A 67 -6.85 0.20 -2.69
CA LEU A 67 -7.14 -0.41 -3.99
C LEU A 67 -6.72 0.50 -5.15
N TRP A 68 -6.92 1.80 -5.03
CA TRP A 68 -6.42 2.76 -6.02
C TRP A 68 -4.89 2.71 -6.16
N LEU A 69 -4.16 2.69 -5.02
CA LEU A 69 -2.69 2.53 -5.01
C LEU A 69 -2.26 1.19 -5.61
N GLY A 70 -2.94 0.10 -5.24
CA GLY A 70 -2.70 -1.24 -5.77
C GLY A 70 -2.92 -1.31 -7.27
N PHE A 71 -4.06 -0.81 -7.76
CA PHE A 71 -4.41 -0.75 -9.19
C PHE A 71 -3.37 0.05 -9.98
N ARG A 72 -2.97 1.22 -9.48
CA ARG A 72 -1.90 2.01 -10.09
C ARG A 72 -0.58 1.22 -10.13
N GLY A 73 -0.18 0.64 -9.01
CA GLY A 73 1.11 -0.05 -8.90
C GLY A 73 1.18 -1.27 -9.81
N VAL A 74 0.11 -2.07 -9.87
CA VAL A 74 -0.01 -3.21 -10.80
C VAL A 74 0.06 -2.69 -12.24
N ASN A 75 -0.69 -1.65 -12.60
CA ASN A 75 -0.67 -1.13 -13.97
C ASN A 75 0.69 -0.57 -14.40
N GLN A 76 1.39 0.13 -13.50
CA GLN A 76 2.72 0.66 -13.76
C GLN A 76 3.75 -0.48 -13.96
N VAL A 77 3.63 -1.56 -13.19
CA VAL A 77 4.57 -2.67 -13.20
C VAL A 77 4.35 -3.63 -14.37
N PHE A 78 3.10 -3.95 -14.71
CA PHE A 78 2.77 -4.95 -15.74
C PHE A 78 2.56 -4.36 -17.13
N PHE A 79 1.95 -3.18 -17.23
CA PHE A 79 1.59 -2.60 -18.52
C PHE A 79 2.49 -1.43 -18.93
N GLY A 80 3.42 -1.01 -18.06
CA GLY A 80 4.31 0.12 -18.33
C GLY A 80 3.57 1.45 -18.56
N ILE A 81 2.27 1.49 -18.21
CA ILE A 81 1.41 2.64 -18.47
C ILE A 81 1.90 3.78 -17.59
N GLN A 82 2.24 4.92 -18.19
CA GLN A 82 2.52 6.13 -17.44
C GLN A 82 1.31 6.44 -16.57
N PRO A 83 1.50 6.80 -15.28
CA PRO A 83 0.38 6.99 -14.36
C PRO A 83 -0.63 7.95 -14.97
N TRP A 84 -1.86 7.44 -15.18
CA TRP A 84 -2.92 8.06 -15.96
C TRP A 84 -3.24 9.53 -15.59
N VAL A 85 -2.91 9.94 -14.35
CA VAL A 85 -3.25 11.27 -13.82
C VAL A 85 -2.07 11.98 -13.11
N PHE A 86 -1.07 11.27 -12.57
CA PHE A 86 -0.01 11.89 -11.76
C PHE A 86 1.37 11.28 -11.98
N LYS A 87 2.21 11.94 -12.78
CA LYS A 87 3.64 11.58 -13.00
C LYS A 87 4.47 11.64 -11.70
N SER A 88 4.03 12.40 -10.71
CA SER A 88 4.72 12.56 -9.43
C SER A 88 4.49 11.38 -8.48
N HIS A 89 5.52 11.06 -7.69
CA HIS A 89 5.46 10.11 -6.58
C HIS A 89 4.85 10.73 -5.31
N LEU A 90 4.68 12.06 -5.29
CA LEU A 90 4.12 12.79 -4.16
C LEU A 90 2.68 12.35 -3.84
N PHE A 91 1.84 12.21 -4.87
CA PHE A 91 0.43 11.85 -4.66
C PHE A 91 0.27 10.45 -4.01
N PRO A 92 0.91 9.37 -4.51
CA PRO A 92 0.92 8.08 -3.81
C PRO A 92 1.40 8.18 -2.37
N PHE A 93 2.46 8.97 -2.12
CA PHE A 93 3.03 9.12 -0.80
C PHE A 93 2.05 9.81 0.17
N ILE A 94 1.36 10.87 -0.27
CA ILE A 94 0.30 11.53 0.49
C ILE A 94 -0.85 10.55 0.79
N LEU A 95 -1.27 9.74 -0.19
CA LEU A 95 -2.30 8.73 0.04
C LEU A 95 -1.89 7.70 1.11
N VAL A 96 -0.63 7.26 1.10
CA VAL A 96 -0.11 6.36 2.15
C VAL A 96 -0.17 7.03 3.52
N ILE A 97 0.22 8.31 3.62
CA ILE A 97 0.12 9.07 4.87
C ILE A 97 -1.34 9.15 5.35
N ILE A 98 -2.28 9.48 4.46
CA ILE A 98 -3.72 9.53 4.78
C ILE A 98 -4.20 8.17 5.28
N ILE A 99 -3.83 7.06 4.63
CA ILE A 99 -4.20 5.70 5.04
C ILE A 99 -3.66 5.37 6.44
N ILE A 100 -2.44 5.79 6.77
CA ILE A 100 -1.85 5.56 8.09
C ILE A 100 -2.63 6.33 9.16
N PHE A 101 -2.89 7.62 8.94
CA PHE A 101 -3.69 8.41 9.89
C PHE A 101 -5.10 7.86 10.05
N LEU A 102 -5.77 7.53 8.95
CA LEU A 102 -7.09 6.91 8.97
C LEU A 102 -7.08 5.61 9.79
N SER A 103 -6.01 4.81 9.68
CA SER A 103 -5.85 3.60 10.48
C SER A 103 -5.73 3.88 11.98
N GLN A 104 -5.09 4.98 12.38
CA GLN A 104 -5.03 5.36 13.80
C GLN A 104 -6.41 5.76 14.33
N PHE A 105 -7.15 6.56 13.56
CA PHE A 105 -8.49 7.00 13.96
C PHE A 105 -9.51 5.87 14.05
N MET A 106 -9.38 4.82 13.23
CA MET A 106 -10.27 3.64 13.27
C MET A 106 -10.31 2.92 14.63
N PHE A 107 -9.26 3.05 15.46
CA PHE A 107 -9.20 2.41 16.78
C PHE A 107 -9.48 3.36 17.95
N LEU A 108 -9.55 4.67 17.72
CA LEU A 108 -9.85 5.63 18.78
C LEU A 108 -11.32 5.56 19.24
N ASP A 109 -12.22 5.11 18.37
CA ASP A 109 -13.63 4.83 18.73
C ASP A 109 -13.84 3.46 19.38
N PHE A 110 -12.80 2.61 19.49
CA PHE A 110 -12.91 1.23 20.00
C PHE A 110 -12.54 1.07 21.49
N THR A 111 -12.06 2.13 22.14
CA THR A 111 -11.62 2.11 23.56
C THR A 111 -12.63 2.73 24.54
N SER A 112 -13.89 2.89 24.13
CA SER A 112 -14.98 3.46 24.95
C SER A 112 -15.92 2.42 25.55
N PHE A 113 -15.48 1.16 25.68
CA PHE A 113 -16.13 0.12 26.49
C PHE A 113 -15.26 -0.30 27.67
#